data_AF-A7HKW9-F1
#
_entry.id   AF-A7HKW9-F1
#
_cell.length_a   1.000
_cell.length_b   1.000
_cell.length_c   1.000
_cell.angle_alpha   90.00
_cell.angle_beta   90.00
_cell.angle_gamma   90.00
#
_symmetry.space_group_name_H-M   'P 1'
#
loop_
_entity.id
_entity.type
_entity.pdbx_description
1 polymer ?
#
loop_
_entity_poly.entity_id
_entity_poly.type
_entity_poly.pdbx_seq_one_letter_code
_entity_poly.pdbx_strand_id
1 'polypeptide(L)'
;MRVAVIGAGSVGALIARELSRYDLEVIIIEKNVDVGMGVTKANSAIVHAGYDDEPGTVRSKFCVPGNKMYTELSKELEIDLKRIGSLVLAFKDEEVRTLEELYKRGEQNGVEGMEIWDRDKVLSYEPNVNPEVIAALWAPTAGITEPWMVAIAAVENAVENGAKLFLETEVLDIITKNGKVEKIITNKGEFEVDIIINAAGLYADEIAKMANADYVPLHPRKGEYILLDKQEFSGFVKSVLFPTPSILGKGTLVTPTVDGGILVGPTAVDLPPEREFREDTSTTFEGFESLISKALKMTPLIDFRTSIKTFAGLRPESPQKDFLVGRTRITGFFNAMAMRSPGLTAAPAIAKFMVEEIQESVGETFVPKSDFNPIRKRIKHYADMPLTLWDQEIKNDPLTGKMICFCNKVTEKEILEAIKRGASTIDSIKFRTRAMFGSCQGGFCMHRIMKILARELGKDISEIRLRSEKSVVLNGKVRQ
;
A
#
# COMPACT_ATOMS: atom_id res chain seq x y z
N MET A 1 -25.15 15.52 -1.98
CA MET A 1 -23.84 16.19 -2.10
C MET A 1 -22.90 15.31 -2.93
N ARG A 2 -22.11 15.92 -3.84
CA ARG A 2 -21.11 15.24 -4.67
C ARG A 2 -19.72 15.41 -4.07
N VAL A 3 -19.08 14.29 -3.72
CA VAL A 3 -17.75 14.28 -3.10
C VAL A 3 -16.77 13.55 -4.02
N ALA A 4 -15.74 14.25 -4.47
CA ALA A 4 -14.67 13.66 -5.27
C ALA A 4 -13.42 13.39 -4.42
N VAL A 5 -12.88 12.18 -4.56
CA VAL A 5 -11.58 11.79 -4.01
C VAL A 5 -10.58 11.69 -5.16
N ILE A 6 -9.56 12.54 -5.13
CA ILE A 6 -8.50 12.56 -6.15
C ILE A 6 -7.36 11.66 -5.67
N GLY A 7 -7.15 10.55 -6.38
CA GLY A 7 -6.15 9.53 -6.10
C GLY A 7 -6.72 8.27 -5.45
N ALA A 8 -6.53 7.11 -6.08
CA ALA A 8 -6.97 5.81 -5.59
C ALA A 8 -5.79 5.01 -4.96
N GLY A 9 -4.90 5.69 -4.26
CA GLY A 9 -3.94 5.06 -3.33
C GLY A 9 -4.64 4.58 -2.05
N SER A 10 -3.93 3.90 -1.15
CA SER A 10 -4.51 3.35 0.09
C SER A 10 -5.27 4.38 0.94
N VAL A 11 -4.78 5.62 1.02
CA VAL A 11 -5.43 6.72 1.75
C VAL A 11 -6.74 7.13 1.07
N GLY A 12 -6.70 7.50 -0.22
CA GLY A 12 -7.89 7.91 -0.97
C GLY A 12 -8.93 6.79 -1.09
N ALA A 13 -8.48 5.55 -1.28
CA ALA A 13 -9.36 4.37 -1.33
C ALA A 13 -10.15 4.18 -0.02
N LEU A 14 -9.50 4.31 1.14
CA LEU A 14 -10.16 4.17 2.44
C LEU A 14 -11.06 5.37 2.75
N ILE A 15 -10.68 6.58 2.35
CA ILE A 15 -11.57 7.77 2.43
C ILE A 15 -12.83 7.55 1.59
N ALA A 16 -12.69 7.12 0.33
CA ALA A 16 -13.82 6.86 -0.55
C ALA A 16 -14.74 5.76 0.00
N ARG A 17 -14.16 4.70 0.57
CA ARG A 17 -14.91 3.66 1.27
C ARG A 17 -15.69 4.23 2.45
N GLU A 18 -15.06 5.02 3.30
CA GLU A 18 -15.73 5.59 4.48
C GLU A 18 -16.86 6.53 4.09
N LEU A 19 -16.67 7.37 3.05
CA LEU A 19 -17.73 8.21 2.50
C LEU A 19 -18.88 7.41 1.91
N SER A 20 -18.61 6.25 1.30
CA SER A 20 -19.64 5.42 0.67
C SER A 20 -20.67 4.86 1.66
N ARG A 21 -20.37 4.90 2.98
CA ARG A 21 -21.29 4.56 4.08
C ARG A 21 -22.48 5.52 4.19
N TYR A 22 -22.38 6.70 3.60
CA TYR A 22 -23.37 7.76 3.70
C TYR A 22 -24.07 8.00 2.37
N ASP A 23 -25.23 8.66 2.42
CA ASP A 23 -26.04 9.04 1.25
C ASP A 23 -25.39 10.22 0.49
N LEU A 24 -24.27 9.91 -0.15
CA LEU A 24 -23.42 10.82 -0.90
C LEU A 24 -23.16 10.25 -2.30
N GLU A 25 -23.04 11.14 -3.29
CA GLU A 25 -22.50 10.78 -4.60
C GLU A 25 -20.97 10.83 -4.52
N VAL A 26 -20.35 9.66 -4.32
CA VAL A 26 -18.88 9.53 -4.18
C VAL A 26 -18.24 9.22 -5.53
N ILE A 27 -17.29 10.05 -5.94
CA ILE A 27 -16.53 9.93 -7.17
C ILE A 27 -15.06 9.70 -6.83
N ILE A 28 -14.43 8.71 -7.44
CA ILE A 28 -13.00 8.41 -7.28
C ILE A 28 -12.31 8.66 -8.61
N ILE A 29 -11.33 9.57 -8.64
CA ILE A 29 -10.59 9.94 -9.85
C ILE A 29 -9.15 9.46 -9.72
N GLU A 30 -8.70 8.61 -10.64
CA GLU A 30 -7.35 8.02 -10.64
C GLU A 30 -6.72 8.15 -12.03
N LYS A 31 -5.50 8.72 -12.07
CA LYS A 31 -4.77 8.94 -13.33
C LYS A 31 -4.23 7.65 -13.94
N ASN A 32 -4.01 6.62 -13.13
CA ASN A 32 -3.47 5.34 -13.57
C ASN A 32 -4.54 4.39 -14.12
N VAL A 33 -4.07 3.35 -14.80
CA VAL A 33 -4.89 2.28 -15.39
C VAL A 33 -5.56 1.36 -14.35
N ASP A 34 -5.19 1.47 -13.08
CA ASP A 34 -5.72 0.67 -11.97
C ASP A 34 -5.45 1.35 -10.62
N VAL A 35 -6.13 0.86 -9.59
CA VAL A 35 -6.07 1.32 -8.19
C VAL A 35 -4.73 0.96 -7.55
N GLY A 36 -4.22 1.83 -6.66
CA GLY A 36 -3.02 1.55 -5.87
C GLY A 36 -1.70 1.56 -6.65
N MET A 37 -1.69 2.04 -7.90
CA MET A 37 -0.55 1.95 -8.81
C MET A 37 0.59 2.93 -8.54
N GLY A 38 0.41 3.91 -7.66
CA GLY A 38 1.44 4.85 -7.22
C GLY A 38 2.26 4.35 -6.02
N VAL A 39 2.46 5.21 -5.03
CA VAL A 39 3.22 4.94 -3.78
C VAL A 39 2.74 3.67 -3.06
N THR A 40 1.45 3.37 -3.15
CA THR A 40 0.82 2.25 -2.45
C THR A 40 1.44 0.90 -2.82
N LYS A 41 1.78 0.62 -4.09
CA LYS A 41 2.32 -0.70 -4.46
C LYS A 41 3.77 -0.95 -4.03
N ALA A 42 4.49 0.07 -3.58
CA ALA A 42 5.93 0.01 -3.34
C ALA A 42 6.31 0.62 -1.99
N ASN A 43 6.11 -0.14 -0.92
CA ASN A 43 6.54 0.20 0.43
C ASN A 43 6.86 -1.07 1.25
N SER A 44 7.27 -0.89 2.51
CA SER A 44 7.65 -2.00 3.40
C SER A 44 6.49 -2.91 3.83
N ALA A 45 5.24 -2.60 3.46
CA ALA A 45 4.07 -3.43 3.74
C ALA A 45 3.73 -3.62 5.24
N ILE A 46 4.14 -2.66 6.08
CA ILE A 46 3.99 -2.73 7.55
C ILE A 46 2.79 -1.91 8.03
N VAL A 47 1.99 -2.53 8.88
CA VAL A 47 1.04 -1.88 9.80
C VAL A 47 1.81 -1.56 11.09
N HIS A 48 2.32 -0.34 11.20
CA HIS A 48 3.25 0.06 12.26
C HIS A 48 2.58 0.11 13.64
N ALA A 49 3.32 -0.25 14.69
CA ALA A 49 2.83 -0.17 16.07
C ALA A 49 2.66 1.27 16.59
N GLY A 50 3.50 2.22 16.13
CA GLY A 50 3.41 3.64 16.48
C GLY A 50 4.41 4.16 17.53
N TYR A 51 5.41 3.36 17.92
CA TYR A 51 6.37 3.73 18.96
C TYR A 51 7.45 4.74 18.53
N ASP A 52 7.64 4.95 17.22
CA ASP A 52 8.69 5.85 16.72
C ASP A 52 8.19 7.24 16.34
N ASP A 53 6.88 7.42 16.21
CA ASP A 53 6.29 8.70 15.79
C ASP A 53 6.40 9.74 16.92
N GLU A 54 6.94 10.91 16.64
CA GLU A 54 7.13 11.94 17.66
C GLU A 54 5.78 12.37 18.26
N PRO A 55 5.60 12.34 19.59
CA PRO A 55 4.32 12.65 20.22
C PRO A 55 3.84 14.07 19.90
N GLY A 56 2.54 14.21 19.67
CA GLY A 56 1.92 15.50 19.33
C GLY A 56 1.94 15.85 17.84
N THR A 57 2.67 15.11 17.01
CA THR A 57 2.61 15.23 15.54
C THR A 57 1.30 14.67 14.99
N VAL A 58 0.88 15.12 13.80
CA VAL A 58 -0.32 14.64 13.10
C VAL A 58 -0.20 13.13 12.84
N ARG A 59 0.98 12.66 12.41
CA ARG A 59 1.24 11.22 12.23
C ARG A 59 1.09 10.40 13.52
N SER A 60 1.54 10.90 14.67
CA SER A 60 1.41 10.18 15.95
C SER A 60 -0.07 10.03 16.35
N LYS A 61 -0.89 11.05 16.08
CA LYS A 61 -2.34 11.07 16.33
C LYS A 61 -3.08 9.94 15.59
N PHE A 62 -2.66 9.58 14.39
CA PHE A 62 -3.38 8.63 13.53
C PHE A 62 -2.77 7.22 13.47
N CYS A 63 -1.49 7.04 13.81
CA CYS A 63 -0.80 5.75 13.67
C CYS A 63 -1.41 4.65 14.55
N VAL A 64 -1.49 4.87 15.86
CA VAL A 64 -2.02 3.87 16.82
C VAL A 64 -3.50 3.58 16.59
N PRO A 65 -4.40 4.59 16.45
CA PRO A 65 -5.80 4.32 16.13
C PRO A 65 -5.97 3.59 14.79
N GLY A 66 -5.21 4.01 13.76
CA GLY A 66 -5.25 3.38 12.44
C GLY A 66 -4.81 1.91 12.49
N ASN A 67 -3.73 1.61 13.22
CA ASN A 67 -3.28 0.24 13.47
C ASN A 67 -4.40 -0.62 14.07
N LYS A 68 -5.11 -0.12 15.10
CA LYS A 68 -6.19 -0.89 15.75
C LYS A 68 -7.32 -1.23 14.78
N MET A 69 -7.69 -0.29 13.90
CA MET A 69 -8.76 -0.47 12.90
C MET A 69 -8.46 -1.56 11.86
N TYR A 70 -7.19 -1.85 11.59
CA TYR A 70 -6.81 -2.88 10.60
C TYR A 70 -7.37 -4.27 10.91
N THR A 71 -7.58 -4.62 12.18
CA THR A 71 -8.10 -5.95 12.56
C THR A 71 -9.55 -6.16 12.12
N GLU A 72 -10.37 -5.12 12.19
CA GLU A 72 -11.76 -5.16 11.69
C GLU A 72 -11.77 -5.00 10.17
N LEU A 73 -11.01 -4.03 9.66
CA LEU A 73 -10.88 -3.76 8.23
C LEU A 73 -10.44 -5.00 7.44
N SER A 74 -9.53 -5.82 7.99
CA SER A 74 -9.07 -7.05 7.34
C SER A 74 -10.16 -8.09 7.21
N LYS A 75 -11.08 -8.16 8.18
CA LYS A 75 -12.25 -9.05 8.14
C LYS A 75 -13.29 -8.55 7.16
N GLU A 76 -13.60 -7.25 7.21
CA GLU A 76 -14.57 -6.61 6.32
C GLU A 76 -14.16 -6.74 4.85
N LEU A 77 -12.90 -6.48 4.51
CA LEU A 77 -12.41 -6.46 3.14
C LEU A 77 -11.83 -7.81 2.66
N GLU A 78 -11.78 -8.81 3.55
CA GLU A 78 -11.12 -10.10 3.36
C GLU A 78 -9.68 -9.98 2.82
N ILE A 79 -8.90 -9.06 3.42
CA ILE A 79 -7.48 -8.84 3.10
C ILE A 79 -6.59 -9.53 4.13
N ASP A 80 -5.39 -9.95 3.70
CA ASP A 80 -4.45 -10.62 4.58
C ASP A 80 -3.79 -9.63 5.55
N LEU A 81 -3.90 -9.90 6.84
CA LEU A 81 -3.21 -9.18 7.92
C LEU A 81 -2.55 -10.20 8.84
N LYS A 82 -1.23 -10.11 9.03
CA LYS A 82 -0.50 -10.92 10.02
C LYS A 82 0.04 -10.01 11.13
N ARG A 83 -0.42 -10.23 12.37
CA ARG A 83 0.10 -9.57 13.58
C ARG A 83 1.34 -10.32 14.06
N ILE A 84 2.48 -9.96 13.49
CA ILE A 84 3.75 -10.64 13.72
C ILE A 84 4.66 -9.91 14.72
N GLY A 85 4.24 -8.72 15.16
CA GLY A 85 5.04 -7.81 15.98
C GLY A 85 6.28 -7.29 15.26
N SER A 86 7.05 -6.50 15.99
CA SER A 86 8.32 -5.92 15.51
C SER A 86 9.35 -5.88 16.63
N LEU A 87 10.61 -6.03 16.24
CA LEU A 87 11.78 -5.87 17.11
C LEU A 87 12.66 -4.72 16.60
N VAL A 88 12.97 -3.77 17.47
CA VAL A 88 14.07 -2.82 17.24
C VAL A 88 15.30 -3.37 17.94
N LEU A 89 16.30 -3.81 17.18
CA LEU A 89 17.48 -4.53 17.67
C LEU A 89 18.58 -3.55 18.08
N ALA A 90 19.15 -3.78 19.27
CA ALA A 90 20.35 -3.10 19.76
C ALA A 90 21.54 -4.07 19.81
N PHE A 91 22.69 -3.61 19.34
CA PHE A 91 23.98 -4.31 19.30
C PHE A 91 25.05 -3.65 20.18
N LYS A 92 24.76 -2.47 20.74
CA LYS A 92 25.65 -1.71 21.62
C LYS A 92 24.90 -1.03 22.76
N ASP A 93 25.58 -0.75 23.86
CA ASP A 93 24.96 -0.17 25.06
C ASP A 93 24.28 1.18 24.79
N GLU A 94 24.81 2.01 23.89
CA GLU A 94 24.18 3.27 23.51
C GLU A 94 22.84 3.07 22.79
N GLU A 95 22.71 1.97 22.04
CA GLU A 95 21.48 1.62 21.31
C GLU A 95 20.39 1.14 22.27
N VAL A 96 20.73 0.57 23.42
CA VAL A 96 19.76 0.19 24.47
C VAL A 96 19.05 1.44 25.03
N ARG A 97 19.77 2.55 25.21
CA ARG A 97 19.16 3.82 25.63
C ARG A 97 18.12 4.30 24.62
N THR A 98 18.41 4.15 23.32
CA THR A 98 17.44 4.43 22.25
C THR A 98 16.20 3.55 22.36
N LEU A 99 16.33 2.28 22.77
CA LEU A 99 15.17 1.40 23.01
C LEU A 99 14.28 1.94 24.14
N GLU A 100 14.87 2.43 25.23
CA GLU A 100 14.13 3.02 26.36
C GLU A 100 13.41 4.33 25.96
N GLU A 101 14.04 5.15 25.13
CA GLU A 101 13.42 6.36 24.56
C GLU A 101 12.22 6.01 23.68
N LEU A 102 12.38 5.04 22.78
CA LEU A 102 11.30 4.55 21.92
C LEU A 102 10.17 3.90 22.73
N TYR A 103 10.50 3.17 23.80
CA TYR A 103 9.52 2.60 24.72
C TYR A 103 8.66 3.71 25.35
N LYS A 104 9.29 4.73 25.95
CA LYS A 104 8.59 5.88 26.55
C LYS A 104 7.75 6.64 25.54
N ARG A 105 8.28 6.86 24.32
CA ARG A 105 7.54 7.48 23.21
C ARG A 105 6.31 6.65 22.84
N GLY A 106 6.47 5.34 22.72
CA GLY A 106 5.37 4.43 22.45
C GLY A 106 4.31 4.46 23.57
N GLU A 107 4.69 4.52 24.84
CA GLU A 107 3.75 4.66 25.95
C GLU A 107 2.93 5.96 25.83
N GLN A 108 3.58 7.08 25.51
CA GLN A 108 2.90 8.36 25.28
C GLN A 108 1.94 8.31 24.08
N ASN A 109 2.29 7.57 23.03
CA ASN A 109 1.43 7.37 21.87
C ASN A 109 0.32 6.32 22.11
N GLY A 110 0.33 5.61 23.24
CA GLY A 110 -0.65 4.58 23.58
C GLY A 110 -0.43 3.23 22.89
N VAL A 111 0.82 2.89 22.57
CA VAL A 111 1.18 1.56 22.02
C VAL A 111 1.09 0.52 23.13
N GLU A 112 0.23 -0.47 22.95
CA GLU A 112 -0.05 -1.51 23.94
C GLU A 112 0.95 -2.68 23.86
N GLY A 113 1.33 -3.22 25.02
CA GLY A 113 2.04 -4.49 25.14
C GLY A 113 3.51 -4.48 24.72
N MET A 114 4.15 -3.31 24.65
CA MET A 114 5.58 -3.25 24.36
C MET A 114 6.39 -3.80 25.52
N GLU A 115 7.56 -4.35 25.20
CA GLU A 115 8.51 -4.86 26.18
C GLU A 115 9.93 -4.61 25.68
N ILE A 116 10.88 -4.39 26.58
CA ILE A 116 12.31 -4.51 26.25
C ILE A 116 12.72 -5.95 26.54
N TRP A 117 13.12 -6.68 25.51
CA TRP A 117 13.61 -8.05 25.60
C TRP A 117 15.12 -8.07 25.75
N ASP A 118 15.60 -8.99 26.58
CA ASP A 118 17.02 -9.32 26.63
C ASP A 118 17.43 -10.18 25.42
N ARG A 119 18.75 -10.35 25.28
CA ARG A 119 19.36 -11.19 24.24
C ARG A 119 18.78 -12.60 24.15
N ASP A 120 18.61 -13.28 25.28
CA ASP A 120 18.21 -14.69 25.29
C ASP A 120 16.76 -14.86 24.79
N LYS A 121 15.87 -13.94 25.20
CA LYS A 121 14.49 -13.90 24.69
C LYS A 121 14.45 -13.56 23.20
N VAL A 122 15.27 -12.61 22.75
CA VAL A 122 15.38 -12.27 21.32
C VAL A 122 15.84 -13.47 20.50
N LEU A 123 16.93 -14.14 20.87
CA LEU A 123 17.48 -15.27 20.10
C LEU A 123 16.63 -16.54 20.21
N SER A 124 15.89 -16.71 21.30
CA SER A 124 14.89 -17.78 21.40
C SER A 124 13.72 -17.57 20.43
N TYR A 125 13.26 -16.32 20.30
CA TYR A 125 12.17 -15.98 19.40
C TYR A 125 12.62 -15.93 17.92
N GLU A 126 13.72 -15.23 17.62
CA GLU A 126 14.34 -15.05 16.31
C GLU A 126 15.75 -15.66 16.24
N PRO A 127 15.87 -16.98 16.00
CA PRO A 127 17.17 -17.67 16.03
C PRO A 127 18.13 -17.24 14.90
N ASN A 128 17.62 -16.57 13.86
CA ASN A 128 18.42 -16.09 12.72
C ASN A 128 18.87 -14.63 12.87
N VAL A 129 18.51 -13.96 13.97
CA VAL A 129 19.08 -12.65 14.33
C VAL A 129 20.56 -12.82 14.67
N ASN A 130 21.35 -11.80 14.35
CA ASN A 130 22.78 -11.75 14.68
C ASN A 130 22.98 -11.99 16.20
N PRO A 131 23.79 -13.00 16.60
CA PRO A 131 24.00 -13.37 18.00
C PRO A 131 24.71 -12.29 18.85
N GLU A 132 25.26 -11.25 18.22
CA GLU A 132 25.80 -10.05 18.88
C GLU A 132 24.70 -9.10 19.41
N VAL A 133 23.41 -9.37 19.14
CA VAL A 133 22.31 -8.59 19.72
C VAL A 133 22.37 -8.65 21.25
N ILE A 134 22.13 -7.52 21.91
CA ILE A 134 22.16 -7.42 23.38
C ILE A 134 20.77 -7.19 23.99
N ALA A 135 19.88 -6.49 23.27
CA ALA A 135 18.50 -6.25 23.67
C ALA A 135 17.64 -5.88 22.45
N ALA A 136 16.32 -5.89 22.60
CA ALA A 136 15.42 -5.35 21.59
C ALA A 136 14.14 -4.76 22.18
N LEU A 137 13.59 -3.72 21.55
CA LEU A 137 12.23 -3.26 21.83
C LEU A 137 11.23 -4.09 21.02
N TRP A 138 10.43 -4.89 21.71
CA TRP A 138 9.31 -5.64 21.16
C TRP A 138 8.04 -4.80 21.15
N ALA A 139 7.32 -4.78 20.02
CA ALA A 139 5.98 -4.20 19.91
C ALA A 139 5.03 -5.21 19.24
N PRO A 140 4.10 -5.84 19.98
CA PRO A 140 3.27 -6.94 19.47
C PRO A 140 2.18 -6.48 18.49
N THR A 141 1.79 -5.21 18.54
CA THR A 141 0.71 -4.65 17.71
C THR A 141 1.12 -4.42 16.26
N ALA A 142 2.43 -4.47 15.94
CA ALA A 142 2.90 -4.37 14.57
C ALA A 142 2.41 -5.56 13.73
N GLY A 143 2.17 -5.31 12.45
CA GLY A 143 1.76 -6.36 11.51
C GLY A 143 2.19 -6.06 10.09
N ILE A 144 1.86 -7.00 9.20
CA ILE A 144 2.12 -6.90 7.77
C ILE A 144 0.85 -7.20 6.98
N THR A 145 0.69 -6.51 5.84
CA THR A 145 -0.46 -6.61 4.93
C THR A 145 0.00 -6.35 3.49
N GLU A 146 -0.82 -6.65 2.49
CA GLU A 146 -0.56 -6.21 1.11
C GLU A 146 -1.13 -4.81 0.86
N PRO A 147 -0.30 -3.77 0.68
CA PRO A 147 -0.79 -2.40 0.60
C PRO A 147 -1.67 -2.14 -0.64
N TRP A 148 -1.32 -2.74 -1.78
CA TRP A 148 -2.14 -2.65 -2.99
C TRP A 148 -3.50 -3.31 -2.80
N MET A 149 -3.56 -4.44 -2.08
CA MET A 149 -4.81 -5.13 -1.81
C MET A 149 -5.70 -4.33 -0.86
N VAL A 150 -5.12 -3.59 0.10
CA VAL A 150 -5.88 -2.62 0.92
C VAL A 150 -6.60 -1.62 0.01
N ALA A 151 -5.89 -1.01 -0.94
CA ALA A 151 -6.48 -0.03 -1.85
C ALA A 151 -7.52 -0.65 -2.79
N ILE A 152 -7.17 -1.77 -3.46
CA ILE A 152 -8.07 -2.47 -4.39
C ILE A 152 -9.36 -2.90 -3.66
N ALA A 153 -9.25 -3.56 -2.51
CA ALA A 153 -10.42 -4.06 -1.78
C ALA A 153 -11.29 -2.92 -1.24
N ALA A 154 -10.68 -1.81 -0.79
CA ALA A 154 -11.43 -0.65 -0.33
C ALA A 154 -12.19 0.04 -1.47
N VAL A 155 -11.59 0.17 -2.66
CA VAL A 155 -12.29 0.72 -3.84
C VAL A 155 -13.36 -0.24 -4.34
N GLU A 156 -13.09 -1.54 -4.43
CA GLU A 156 -14.11 -2.54 -4.78
C GLU A 156 -15.33 -2.43 -3.86
N ASN A 157 -15.10 -2.34 -2.54
CA ASN A 157 -16.19 -2.17 -1.57
C ASN A 157 -16.91 -0.82 -1.71
N ALA A 158 -16.18 0.27 -1.96
CA ALA A 158 -16.81 1.58 -2.19
C ALA A 158 -17.72 1.55 -3.44
N VAL A 159 -17.28 0.89 -4.52
CA VAL A 159 -18.05 0.74 -5.76
C VAL A 159 -19.26 -0.16 -5.56
N GLU A 160 -19.12 -1.27 -4.82
CA GLU A 160 -20.26 -2.12 -4.41
C GLU A 160 -21.31 -1.35 -3.60
N ASN A 161 -20.90 -0.27 -2.91
CA ASN A 161 -21.78 0.64 -2.16
C ASN A 161 -22.16 1.93 -2.93
N GLY A 162 -21.98 1.92 -4.26
CA GLY A 162 -22.47 2.97 -5.16
C GLY A 162 -21.49 4.09 -5.51
N ALA A 163 -20.23 4.03 -5.06
CA ALA A 163 -19.20 4.96 -5.53
C ALA A 163 -18.87 4.72 -7.01
N LYS A 164 -18.44 5.77 -7.72
CA LYS A 164 -18.06 5.71 -9.14
C LYS A 164 -16.55 5.87 -9.29
N LEU A 165 -15.89 4.88 -9.87
CA LEU A 165 -14.45 4.91 -10.15
C LEU A 165 -14.17 5.34 -11.60
N PHE A 166 -13.30 6.33 -11.77
CA PHE A 166 -12.83 6.83 -13.05
C PHE A 166 -11.30 6.65 -13.16
N LEU A 167 -10.89 5.57 -13.82
CA LEU A 167 -9.48 5.25 -14.11
C LEU A 167 -8.98 5.99 -15.35
N GLU A 168 -7.66 6.10 -15.48
CA GLU A 168 -6.98 6.83 -16.57
C GLU A 168 -7.53 8.26 -16.74
N THR A 169 -7.97 8.86 -15.63
CA THR A 169 -8.61 10.17 -15.56
C THR A 169 -7.70 11.08 -14.76
N GLU A 170 -6.86 11.85 -15.45
CA GLU A 170 -5.94 12.81 -14.85
C GLU A 170 -6.66 14.14 -14.62
N VAL A 171 -6.57 14.67 -13.39
CA VAL A 171 -7.02 16.02 -13.07
C VAL A 171 -6.04 17.02 -13.67
N LEU A 172 -6.56 17.91 -14.50
CA LEU A 172 -5.78 18.92 -15.22
C LEU A 172 -5.94 20.32 -14.58
N ASP A 173 -7.10 20.59 -13.99
CA ASP A 173 -7.38 21.87 -13.31
C ASP A 173 -8.55 21.73 -12.32
N ILE A 174 -8.67 22.67 -11.38
CA ILE A 174 -9.77 22.78 -10.42
C ILE A 174 -10.32 24.20 -10.43
N ILE A 175 -11.60 24.34 -10.77
CA ILE A 175 -12.27 25.62 -10.82
C ILE A 175 -12.88 25.93 -9.46
N THR A 176 -12.51 27.09 -8.93
CA THR A 176 -13.07 27.66 -7.70
C THR A 176 -13.76 28.99 -8.01
N LYS A 177 -14.86 29.26 -7.31
CA LYS A 177 -15.64 30.48 -7.44
C LYS A 177 -15.92 31.06 -6.06
N ASN A 178 -15.55 32.32 -5.85
CA ASN A 178 -15.68 33.00 -4.56
C ASN A 178 -15.05 32.21 -3.38
N GLY A 179 -13.91 31.56 -3.62
CA GLY A 179 -13.22 30.76 -2.60
C GLY A 179 -13.87 29.40 -2.29
N LYS A 180 -14.81 28.92 -3.11
CA LYS A 180 -15.44 27.60 -2.99
C LYS A 180 -15.17 26.75 -4.23
N VAL A 181 -15.01 25.44 -4.05
CA VAL A 181 -14.95 24.46 -5.15
C VAL A 181 -16.23 24.48 -5.99
N GLU A 182 -16.08 24.39 -7.31
CA GLU A 182 -17.20 24.29 -8.26
C GLU A 182 -17.09 23.03 -9.15
N LYS A 183 -15.93 22.81 -9.77
CA LYS A 183 -15.73 21.65 -10.66
C LYS A 183 -14.26 21.24 -10.82
N ILE A 184 -14.06 19.99 -11.26
CA ILE A 184 -12.78 19.40 -11.64
C ILE A 184 -12.72 19.26 -13.15
N ILE A 185 -11.62 19.69 -13.77
CA ILE A 185 -11.34 19.49 -15.19
C ILE A 185 -10.37 18.32 -15.34
N THR A 186 -10.69 17.37 -16.23
CA THR A 186 -9.87 16.18 -16.48
C THR A 186 -9.60 15.97 -17.97
N ASN A 187 -8.68 15.07 -18.29
CA ASN A 187 -8.45 14.62 -19.67
C ASN A 187 -9.64 13.87 -20.30
N LYS A 188 -10.66 13.48 -19.52
CA LYS A 188 -11.84 12.74 -19.97
C LYS A 188 -13.16 13.48 -19.75
N GLY A 189 -13.12 14.77 -19.45
CA GLY A 189 -14.29 15.62 -19.24
C GLY A 189 -14.27 16.36 -17.91
N GLU A 190 -15.42 16.89 -17.51
CA GLU A 190 -15.55 17.72 -16.30
C GLU A 190 -16.45 17.04 -15.26
N PHE A 191 -16.18 17.28 -13.98
CA PHE A 191 -16.97 16.81 -12.85
C PHE A 191 -17.40 17.98 -11.99
N GLU A 192 -18.69 18.27 -11.93
CA GLU A 192 -19.26 19.19 -10.94
C GLU A 192 -19.27 18.52 -9.56
N VAL A 193 -18.68 19.18 -8.56
CA VAL A 193 -18.49 18.61 -7.23
C VAL A 193 -18.66 19.67 -6.15
N ASP A 194 -19.20 19.25 -5.00
CA ASP A 194 -19.34 20.12 -3.83
C ASP A 194 -18.09 20.08 -2.95
N ILE A 195 -17.47 18.89 -2.87
CA ILE A 195 -16.31 18.60 -2.02
C ILE A 195 -15.22 17.89 -2.84
N ILE A 196 -13.97 18.30 -2.66
CA ILE A 196 -12.76 17.64 -3.16
C ILE A 196 -11.90 17.21 -1.98
N ILE A 197 -11.47 15.95 -2.01
CA ILE A 197 -10.46 15.41 -1.12
C ILE A 197 -9.22 15.07 -1.94
N ASN A 198 -8.16 15.82 -1.70
CA ASN A 198 -6.88 15.65 -2.35
C ASN A 198 -6.04 14.58 -1.65
N ALA A 199 -6.04 13.37 -2.20
CA ALA A 199 -5.25 12.22 -1.77
C ALA A 199 -4.24 11.79 -2.86
N ALA A 200 -3.77 12.73 -3.67
CA ALA A 200 -2.98 12.47 -4.88
C ALA A 200 -1.51 12.06 -4.62
N GLY A 201 -1.16 11.69 -3.39
CA GLY A 201 0.16 11.18 -3.02
C GLY A 201 1.29 12.15 -3.37
N LEU A 202 2.20 11.73 -4.26
CA LEU A 202 3.31 12.54 -4.75
C LEU A 202 2.88 13.80 -5.49
N TYR A 203 1.63 13.91 -5.93
CA TYR A 203 1.13 15.05 -6.72
C TYR A 203 0.17 15.95 -5.93
N ALA A 204 0.02 15.70 -4.62
CA ALA A 204 -0.95 16.43 -3.82
C ALA A 204 -0.66 17.94 -3.73
N ASP A 205 0.60 18.37 -3.77
CA ASP A 205 0.95 19.79 -3.86
C ASP A 205 0.58 20.40 -5.22
N GLU A 206 0.73 19.67 -6.33
CA GLU A 206 0.27 20.11 -7.66
C GLU A 206 -1.25 20.28 -7.69
N ILE A 207 -2.01 19.32 -7.17
CA ILE A 207 -3.48 19.38 -7.10
C ILE A 207 -3.95 20.55 -6.22
N ALA A 208 -3.35 20.75 -5.05
CA ALA A 208 -3.71 21.86 -4.17
C ALA A 208 -3.42 23.24 -4.82
N LYS A 209 -2.33 23.35 -5.59
CA LYS A 209 -2.01 24.57 -6.36
C LYS A 209 -3.06 24.89 -7.41
N MET A 210 -3.61 23.90 -8.11
CA MET A 210 -4.69 24.10 -9.10
C MET A 210 -5.90 24.81 -8.48
N ALA A 211 -6.28 24.42 -7.26
CA ALA A 211 -7.38 25.03 -6.52
C ALA A 211 -7.00 26.33 -5.76
N ASN A 212 -5.73 26.75 -5.80
CA ASN A 212 -5.17 27.79 -4.93
C ASN A 212 -5.43 27.51 -3.42
N ALA A 213 -5.43 26.25 -3.03
CA ALA A 213 -5.62 25.79 -1.65
C ALA A 213 -4.30 25.75 -0.87
N ASP A 214 -4.38 25.56 0.45
CA ASP A 214 -3.18 25.39 1.30
C ASP A 214 -2.42 24.12 0.92
N TYR A 215 -1.09 24.16 0.98
CA TYR A 215 -0.25 23.00 0.69
C TYR A 215 1.13 23.12 1.34
N VAL A 216 1.84 22.00 1.42
CA VAL A 216 3.29 21.95 1.66
C VAL A 216 4.00 21.45 0.40
N PRO A 217 5.17 21.99 0.03
CA PRO A 217 5.91 21.50 -1.13
C PRO A 217 6.34 20.05 -0.89
N LEU A 218 6.21 19.23 -1.93
CA LEU A 218 6.59 17.82 -1.87
C LEU A 218 7.79 17.52 -2.76
N HIS A 219 8.64 16.60 -2.30
CA HIS A 219 9.67 15.97 -3.11
C HIS A 219 9.65 14.44 -2.92
N PRO A 220 10.11 13.66 -3.90
CA PRO A 220 10.17 12.21 -3.76
C PRO A 220 11.31 11.80 -2.84
N ARG A 221 11.04 10.95 -1.86
CA ARG A 221 12.08 10.19 -1.15
C ARG A 221 12.08 8.74 -1.61
N LYS A 222 13.06 8.39 -2.44
CA LYS A 222 13.24 7.06 -3.04
C LYS A 222 13.72 6.06 -2.00
N GLY A 223 13.06 4.90 -1.99
CA GLY A 223 13.45 3.74 -1.21
C GLY A 223 13.44 2.49 -2.07
N GLU A 224 14.61 1.86 -2.17
CA GLU A 224 14.82 0.62 -2.91
C GLU A 224 14.67 -0.59 -1.99
N TYR A 225 14.25 -1.71 -2.56
CA TYR A 225 13.96 -2.94 -1.86
C TYR A 225 14.50 -4.15 -2.62
N ILE A 226 14.82 -5.20 -1.86
CA ILE A 226 15.13 -6.53 -2.35
C ILE A 226 14.07 -7.48 -1.80
N LEU A 227 13.46 -8.27 -2.67
CA LEU A 227 12.54 -9.35 -2.32
C LEU A 227 13.24 -10.69 -2.56
N LEU A 228 13.30 -11.51 -1.52
CA LEU A 228 13.87 -12.85 -1.52
C LEU A 228 12.78 -13.91 -1.61
N ASP A 229 13.11 -15.06 -2.21
CA ASP A 229 12.13 -16.13 -2.46
C ASP A 229 11.56 -16.73 -1.16
N LYS A 230 10.26 -17.03 -1.20
CA LYS A 230 9.54 -17.69 -0.11
C LYS A 230 9.85 -19.18 0.01
N GLN A 231 10.31 -19.83 -1.06
CA GLN A 231 10.66 -21.25 -1.01
C GLN A 231 11.82 -21.51 -0.05
N GLU A 232 12.77 -20.57 0.03
CA GLU A 232 13.97 -20.67 0.87
C GLU A 232 13.78 -20.04 2.25
N PHE A 233 13.00 -18.95 2.34
CA PHE A 233 12.95 -18.13 3.57
C PHE A 233 11.60 -18.09 4.31
N SER A 234 10.65 -18.96 3.97
CA SER A 234 9.39 -19.00 4.74
C SER A 234 9.67 -19.29 6.21
N GLY A 235 9.30 -18.34 7.09
CA GLY A 235 9.55 -18.44 8.53
C GLY A 235 10.99 -18.17 8.97
N PHE A 236 11.87 -17.68 8.08
CA PHE A 236 13.25 -17.35 8.41
C PHE A 236 13.36 -16.24 9.46
N VAL A 237 12.57 -15.18 9.32
CA VAL A 237 12.30 -14.20 10.37
C VAL A 237 10.80 -14.21 10.68
N LYS A 238 10.45 -14.14 11.96
CA LYS A 238 9.06 -14.27 12.44
C LYS A 238 8.38 -12.92 12.62
N SER A 239 9.13 -11.84 12.78
CA SER A 239 8.69 -10.47 13.07
C SER A 239 9.35 -9.45 12.13
N VAL A 240 8.92 -8.19 12.21
CA VAL A 240 9.59 -7.09 11.52
C VAL A 240 10.85 -6.69 12.30
N LEU A 241 12.03 -6.87 11.71
CA LEU A 241 13.30 -6.49 12.32
C LEU A 241 13.75 -5.10 11.87
N PHE A 242 13.92 -4.20 12.82
CA PHE A 242 14.47 -2.86 12.62
C PHE A 242 15.83 -2.75 13.30
N PRO A 243 16.78 -1.99 12.72
CA PRO A 243 17.90 -1.50 13.48
C PRO A 243 17.44 -0.35 14.39
N THR A 244 18.21 -0.02 15.41
CA THR A 244 17.98 1.24 16.15
C THR A 244 18.04 2.45 15.21
N PRO A 245 17.09 3.41 15.33
CA PRO A 245 17.10 4.62 14.52
C PRO A 245 18.42 5.40 14.63
N SER A 246 18.81 6.02 13.52
CA SER A 246 19.95 6.94 13.45
C SER A 246 19.48 8.32 13.00
N ILE A 247 20.38 9.31 12.94
CA ILE A 247 20.11 10.65 12.39
C ILE A 247 19.55 10.57 10.95
N LEU A 248 19.89 9.52 10.19
CA LEU A 248 19.41 9.28 8.83
C LEU A 248 18.02 8.60 8.76
N GLY A 249 17.43 8.26 9.90
CA GLY A 249 16.11 7.61 10.05
C GLY A 249 16.19 6.18 10.62
N LYS A 250 15.06 5.45 10.54
CA LYS A 250 14.87 4.07 11.06
C LYS A 250 15.82 3.02 10.47
N GLY A 251 16.56 3.32 9.40
CA GLY A 251 17.44 2.37 8.74
C GLY A 251 16.71 1.34 7.87
N THR A 252 17.46 0.37 7.37
CA THR A 252 16.98 -0.72 6.52
C THR A 252 16.47 -1.85 7.39
N LEU A 253 15.21 -2.25 7.20
CA LEU A 253 14.55 -3.35 7.90
C LEU A 253 14.65 -4.67 7.11
N VAL A 254 14.43 -5.76 7.83
CA VAL A 254 14.22 -7.11 7.30
C VAL A 254 12.87 -7.59 7.82
N THR A 255 11.94 -7.94 6.93
CA THR A 255 10.59 -8.37 7.32
C THR A 255 10.12 -9.53 6.46
N PRO A 256 9.37 -10.50 7.00
CA PRO A 256 8.63 -11.42 6.15
C PRO A 256 7.53 -10.67 5.39
N THR A 257 7.14 -11.19 4.23
CA THR A 257 5.93 -10.79 3.49
C THR A 257 4.75 -11.67 3.90
N VAL A 258 3.52 -11.24 3.59
CA VAL A 258 2.33 -12.05 3.91
C VAL A 258 2.35 -13.41 3.20
N ASP A 259 2.98 -13.49 2.02
CA ASP A 259 3.08 -14.72 1.24
C ASP A 259 4.35 -15.55 1.56
N GLY A 260 5.17 -15.09 2.51
CA GLY A 260 6.26 -15.87 3.11
C GLY A 260 7.65 -15.61 2.56
N GLY A 261 7.83 -14.66 1.64
CA GLY A 261 9.15 -14.19 1.23
C GLY A 261 9.76 -13.25 2.27
N ILE A 262 10.98 -12.78 2.02
CA ILE A 262 11.62 -11.75 2.86
C ILE A 262 11.81 -10.48 2.06
N LEU A 263 11.37 -9.36 2.64
CA LEU A 263 11.58 -8.03 2.11
C LEU A 263 12.68 -7.33 2.90
N VAL A 264 13.71 -6.88 2.20
CA VAL A 264 14.79 -6.06 2.73
C VAL A 264 14.68 -4.68 2.12
N GLY A 265 14.71 -3.64 2.95
CA GLY A 265 14.56 -2.27 2.48
C GLY A 265 14.14 -1.34 3.59
N PRO A 266 13.76 -0.10 3.31
CA PRO A 266 14.14 0.61 2.09
C PRO A 266 15.56 1.20 2.19
N THR A 267 16.10 1.66 1.06
CA THR A 267 17.04 2.79 1.05
C THR A 267 16.29 4.11 1.34
N ALA A 268 17.00 5.24 1.45
CA ALA A 268 16.38 6.51 1.77
C ALA A 268 17.14 7.67 1.11
N VAL A 269 16.81 7.95 -0.15
CA VAL A 269 17.45 9.00 -0.97
C VAL A 269 16.42 10.06 -1.32
N ASP A 270 16.67 11.31 -0.93
CA ASP A 270 15.85 12.44 -1.37
C ASP A 270 16.18 12.77 -2.84
N LEU A 271 15.14 12.88 -3.66
CA LEU A 271 15.23 13.28 -5.05
C LEU A 271 14.75 14.73 -5.23
N PRO A 272 15.16 15.41 -6.31
CA PRO A 272 14.66 16.73 -6.64
C PRO A 272 13.12 16.78 -6.82
N PRO A 273 12.45 17.91 -6.56
CA PRO A 273 10.99 18.03 -6.56
C PRO A 273 10.33 18.00 -7.94
N GLU A 274 11.11 18.09 -9.03
CA GLU A 274 10.66 18.14 -10.41
C GLU A 274 9.88 16.87 -10.80
N ARG A 275 8.92 17.05 -11.72
CA ARG A 275 7.93 16.02 -12.07
C ARG A 275 8.55 14.73 -12.61
N GLU A 276 9.72 14.78 -13.25
CA GLU A 276 10.41 13.58 -13.77
C GLU A 276 10.89 12.65 -12.64
N PHE A 277 11.35 13.20 -11.52
CA PHE A 277 11.82 12.42 -10.36
C PHE A 277 10.67 11.81 -9.56
N ARG A 278 9.44 12.34 -9.71
CA ARG A 278 8.22 11.77 -9.10
C ARG A 278 7.79 10.46 -9.75
N GLU A 279 8.40 10.08 -10.88
CA GLU A 279 8.17 8.80 -11.57
C GLU A 279 9.45 7.92 -11.60
N ASP A 280 10.58 8.37 -11.02
CA ASP A 280 11.84 7.61 -10.98
C ASP A 280 11.77 6.43 -10.01
N THR A 281 11.38 5.28 -10.54
CA THR A 281 11.31 3.99 -9.82
C THR A 281 12.49 3.07 -10.15
N SER A 282 13.59 3.62 -10.67
CA SER A 282 14.82 2.87 -10.93
C SER A 282 15.51 2.42 -9.64
N THR A 283 16.22 1.29 -9.72
CA THR A 283 17.12 0.79 -8.69
C THR A 283 18.57 0.97 -9.10
N THR A 284 19.46 1.08 -8.13
CA THR A 284 20.90 1.33 -8.29
C THR A 284 21.71 0.19 -7.70
N PHE A 285 22.94 0.02 -8.19
CA PHE A 285 23.85 -0.99 -7.65
C PHE A 285 24.27 -0.63 -6.22
N GLU A 286 24.55 0.65 -5.98
CA GLU A 286 24.93 1.20 -4.68
C GLU A 286 23.80 1.02 -3.65
N GLY A 287 22.55 1.23 -4.08
CA GLY A 287 21.37 0.95 -3.28
C GLY A 287 21.29 -0.51 -2.87
N PHE A 288 21.49 -1.43 -3.83
CA PHE A 288 21.52 -2.86 -3.58
C PHE A 288 22.62 -3.29 -2.59
N GLU A 289 23.86 -2.84 -2.78
CA GLU A 289 24.97 -3.13 -1.86
C GLU A 289 24.70 -2.58 -0.45
N SER A 290 24.16 -1.37 -0.34
CA SER A 290 23.81 -0.76 0.95
C SER A 290 22.77 -1.58 1.70
N LEU A 291 21.76 -2.11 1.00
CA LEU A 291 20.72 -2.95 1.59
C LEU A 291 21.29 -4.27 2.11
N ILE A 292 22.12 -4.95 1.32
CA ILE A 292 22.79 -6.20 1.71
C ILE A 292 23.63 -5.97 2.96
N SER A 293 24.50 -4.96 2.94
CA SER A 293 25.40 -4.67 4.06
C SER A 293 24.63 -4.42 5.36
N LYS A 294 23.53 -3.66 5.31
CA LYS A 294 22.72 -3.35 6.49
C LYS A 294 21.92 -4.56 6.98
N ALA A 295 21.35 -5.35 6.08
CA ALA A 295 20.61 -6.55 6.44
C ALA A 295 21.50 -7.60 7.11
N LEU A 296 22.73 -7.81 6.60
CA LEU A 296 23.68 -8.77 7.17
C LEU A 296 24.08 -8.44 8.62
N LYS A 297 23.98 -7.16 9.04
CA LYS A 297 24.19 -6.78 10.44
C LYS A 297 23.10 -7.31 11.37
N MET A 298 21.86 -7.40 10.89
CA MET A 298 20.72 -7.88 11.67
C MET A 298 20.53 -9.39 11.54
N THR A 299 20.73 -9.94 10.34
CA THR A 299 20.49 -11.36 10.01
C THR A 299 21.63 -11.88 9.13
N PRO A 300 22.75 -12.37 9.69
CA PRO A 300 23.97 -12.67 8.93
C PRO A 300 23.84 -13.92 8.04
N LEU A 301 22.82 -14.76 8.28
CA LEU A 301 22.57 -15.99 7.53
C LEU A 301 21.67 -15.80 6.31
N ILE A 302 21.26 -14.57 6.01
CA ILE A 302 20.40 -14.29 4.86
C ILE A 302 21.19 -14.43 3.54
N ASP A 303 20.70 -15.27 2.64
CA ASP A 303 21.31 -15.52 1.32
C ASP A 303 20.65 -14.70 0.20
N PHE A 304 21.32 -13.63 -0.21
CA PHE A 304 20.86 -12.73 -1.27
C PHE A 304 20.93 -13.31 -2.70
N ARG A 305 21.54 -14.49 -2.91
CA ARG A 305 21.54 -15.15 -4.24
C ARG A 305 20.15 -15.58 -4.70
N THR A 306 19.21 -15.68 -3.77
CA THR A 306 17.80 -16.04 -3.99
C THR A 306 16.89 -14.82 -4.16
N SER A 307 17.48 -13.64 -4.43
CA SER A 307 16.74 -12.43 -4.76
C SER A 307 15.91 -12.65 -6.03
N ILE A 308 14.60 -12.53 -5.91
CA ILE A 308 13.66 -12.72 -7.02
C ILE A 308 13.21 -11.41 -7.65
N LYS A 309 13.36 -10.29 -6.93
CA LYS A 309 12.98 -8.97 -7.43
C LYS A 309 13.67 -7.84 -6.67
N THR A 310 14.04 -6.80 -7.40
CA THR A 310 14.34 -5.47 -6.85
C THR A 310 13.29 -4.47 -7.34
N PHE A 311 12.98 -3.47 -6.52
CA PHE A 311 12.07 -2.39 -6.90
C PHE A 311 12.30 -1.16 -6.04
N ALA A 312 11.85 0.00 -6.52
CA ALA A 312 11.84 1.24 -5.75
C ALA A 312 10.41 1.76 -5.55
N GLY A 313 10.21 2.39 -4.40
CA GLY A 313 9.02 3.18 -4.08
C GLY A 313 9.40 4.62 -3.76
N LEU A 314 8.50 5.54 -4.01
CA LEU A 314 8.70 6.97 -3.85
C LEU A 314 7.74 7.49 -2.78
N ARG A 315 8.26 8.06 -1.69
CA ARG A 315 7.42 8.63 -0.63
C ARG A 315 7.23 10.13 -0.86
N PRO A 316 6.03 10.68 -0.65
CA PRO A 316 5.82 12.13 -0.66
C PRO A 316 6.41 12.70 0.63
N GLU A 317 7.61 13.28 0.52
CA GLU A 317 8.31 13.90 1.64
C GLU A 317 8.03 15.40 1.66
N SER A 318 7.91 15.96 2.87
CA SER A 318 7.71 17.39 3.10
C SER A 318 8.80 17.92 4.04
N PRO A 319 9.11 19.23 4.02
CA PRO A 319 10.06 19.83 4.96
C PRO A 319 9.73 19.55 6.44
N GLN A 320 8.45 19.49 6.77
CA GLN A 320 7.94 19.28 8.13
C GLN A 320 8.02 17.81 8.58
N LYS A 321 8.19 16.86 7.65
CA LYS A 321 8.22 15.41 7.93
C LYS A 321 6.97 14.89 8.68
N ASP A 322 5.84 15.56 8.47
CA ASP A 322 4.53 15.23 9.06
C ASP A 322 3.42 15.34 8.00
N PHE A 323 2.24 14.80 8.33
CA PHE A 323 1.07 14.83 7.46
C PHE A 323 0.41 16.21 7.46
N LEU A 324 -0.21 16.58 6.34
CA LEU A 324 -1.14 17.71 6.27
C LEU A 324 -2.53 17.17 5.90
N VAL A 325 -3.43 17.20 6.88
CA VAL A 325 -4.74 16.53 6.81
C VAL A 325 -5.84 17.46 7.33
N GLY A 326 -6.91 17.65 6.56
CA GLY A 326 -8.07 18.46 6.96
C GLY A 326 -8.44 19.57 5.98
N ARG A 327 -9.20 20.54 6.49
CA ARG A 327 -9.72 21.69 5.74
C ARG A 327 -8.61 22.56 5.18
N THR A 328 -8.93 23.25 4.09
CA THR A 328 -8.13 24.35 3.55
C THR A 328 -8.94 25.64 3.58
N ARG A 329 -8.29 26.76 3.23
CA ARG A 329 -8.92 28.06 3.01
C ARG A 329 -9.96 28.05 1.89
N ILE A 330 -9.92 27.06 1.00
CA ILE A 330 -10.90 26.90 -0.08
C ILE A 330 -12.05 26.03 0.44
N THR A 331 -13.25 26.61 0.48
CA THR A 331 -14.45 25.93 0.95
C THR A 331 -14.74 24.71 0.07
N GLY A 332 -14.87 23.55 0.72
CA GLY A 332 -15.08 22.27 0.03
C GLY A 332 -13.79 21.61 -0.46
N PHE A 333 -12.60 22.13 -0.17
CA PHE A 333 -11.34 21.47 -0.52
C PHE A 333 -10.59 21.00 0.73
N PHE A 334 -10.28 19.71 0.79
CA PHE A 334 -9.62 19.05 1.91
C PHE A 334 -8.35 18.36 1.44
N ASN A 335 -7.30 18.42 2.26
CA ASN A 335 -6.04 17.73 2.00
C ASN A 335 -5.93 16.43 2.80
N ALA A 336 -5.36 15.42 2.16
CA ALA A 336 -4.78 14.23 2.76
C ALA A 336 -3.39 14.02 2.13
N MET A 337 -2.45 14.95 2.41
CA MET A 337 -1.16 15.05 1.72
C MET A 337 0.05 14.84 2.64
N ALA A 338 1.25 14.77 2.03
CA ALA A 338 2.51 14.44 2.72
C ALA A 338 2.48 13.08 3.45
N MET A 339 1.71 12.12 2.91
CA MET A 339 1.47 10.79 3.49
C MET A 339 2.71 9.86 3.37
N ARG A 340 3.78 10.21 4.08
CA ARG A 340 4.96 9.36 4.32
C ARG A 340 4.61 8.18 5.24
N SER A 341 5.55 7.29 5.56
CA SER A 341 5.32 6.29 6.62
C SER A 341 5.04 7.00 7.95
N PRO A 342 3.96 6.66 8.70
CA PRO A 342 3.15 5.43 8.61
C PRO A 342 1.79 5.58 7.87
N GLY A 343 1.75 6.26 6.72
CA GLY A 343 0.51 6.62 6.00
C GLY A 343 -0.39 5.46 5.60
N LEU A 344 0.17 4.27 5.33
CA LEU A 344 -0.63 3.04 5.19
C LEU A 344 -1.39 2.73 6.49
N THR A 345 -0.67 2.67 7.60
CA THR A 345 -1.22 2.36 8.93
C THR A 345 -2.25 3.40 9.38
N ALA A 346 -1.99 4.68 9.11
CA ALA A 346 -2.85 5.79 9.52
C ALA A 346 -4.11 5.96 8.64
N ALA A 347 -4.11 5.43 7.41
CA ALA A 347 -5.17 5.62 6.42
C ALA A 347 -6.61 5.38 6.93
N PRO A 348 -6.95 4.30 7.65
CA PRO A 348 -8.32 4.09 8.12
C PRO A 348 -8.76 5.12 9.18
N ALA A 349 -7.85 5.56 10.04
CA ALA A 349 -8.16 6.61 11.02
C ALA A 349 -8.32 7.99 10.34
N ILE A 350 -7.47 8.27 9.35
CA ILE A 350 -7.60 9.47 8.51
C ILE A 350 -8.93 9.48 7.76
N ALA A 351 -9.40 8.33 7.25
CA ALA A 351 -10.67 8.24 6.56
C ALA A 351 -11.86 8.66 7.43
N LYS A 352 -11.92 8.17 8.68
CA LYS A 352 -12.95 8.60 9.65
C LYS A 352 -12.85 10.08 9.97
N PHE A 353 -11.63 10.56 10.25
CA PHE A 353 -11.37 11.97 10.52
C PHE A 353 -11.79 12.88 9.35
N MET A 354 -11.59 12.46 8.09
CA MET A 354 -12.02 13.23 6.93
C MET A 354 -13.53 13.37 6.86
N VAL A 355 -14.29 12.33 7.17
CA VAL A 355 -15.75 12.45 7.21
C VAL A 355 -16.19 13.44 8.29
N GLU A 356 -15.63 13.34 9.50
CA GLU A 356 -15.92 14.26 10.61
C GLU A 356 -15.60 15.72 10.24
N GLU A 357 -14.43 15.96 9.66
CA GLU A 357 -14.00 17.28 9.22
C GLU A 357 -14.89 17.88 8.13
N ILE A 358 -15.36 17.06 7.19
CA ILE A 358 -16.26 17.53 6.13
C ILE A 358 -17.60 17.90 6.74
N GLN A 359 -18.19 17.03 7.57
CA GLN A 359 -19.47 17.28 8.23
C GLN A 359 -19.47 18.59 9.02
N GLU A 360 -18.42 18.82 9.82
CA GLU A 360 -18.29 20.06 10.58
C GLU A 360 -18.08 21.28 9.67
N SER A 361 -17.30 21.14 8.59
CA SER A 361 -17.09 22.23 7.62
C SER A 361 -18.35 22.65 6.88
N VAL A 362 -19.26 21.71 6.58
CA VAL A 362 -20.52 22.02 5.88
C VAL A 362 -21.66 22.32 6.85
N GLY A 363 -21.49 22.03 8.15
CA GLY A 363 -22.53 22.20 9.15
C GLY A 363 -23.66 21.18 9.04
N GLU A 364 -23.41 20.02 8.44
CA GLU A 364 -24.42 18.98 8.18
C GLU A 364 -23.90 17.61 8.65
N THR A 365 -24.80 16.84 9.26
CA THR A 365 -24.52 15.42 9.57
C THR A 365 -24.91 14.57 8.39
N PHE A 366 -23.98 13.76 7.90
CA PHE A 366 -24.26 12.86 6.78
C PHE A 366 -25.19 11.73 7.20
N VAL A 367 -26.19 11.44 6.37
CA VAL A 367 -27.16 10.37 6.61
C VAL A 367 -26.51 9.03 6.25
N PRO A 368 -26.39 8.07 7.18
CA PRO A 368 -25.90 6.74 6.85
C PRO A 368 -26.85 6.01 5.89
N LYS A 369 -26.31 5.27 4.93
CA LYS A 369 -27.10 4.37 4.07
C LYS A 369 -27.62 3.18 4.87
N SER A 370 -28.89 2.84 4.67
CA SER A 370 -29.51 1.68 5.32
C SER A 370 -29.05 0.34 4.74
N ASP A 371 -28.53 0.35 3.51
CA ASP A 371 -28.09 -0.81 2.75
C ASP A 371 -26.57 -0.90 2.60
N PHE A 372 -25.80 -0.09 3.34
CA PHE A 372 -24.35 -0.17 3.31
C PHE A 372 -23.86 -1.57 3.70
N ASN A 373 -23.11 -2.20 2.82
CA ASN A 373 -22.48 -3.49 3.04
C ASN A 373 -20.97 -3.30 3.30
N PRO A 374 -20.48 -3.49 4.55
CA PRO A 374 -19.05 -3.40 4.84
C PRO A 374 -18.24 -4.54 4.24
N ILE A 375 -18.90 -5.66 3.89
CA ILE A 375 -18.24 -6.92 3.57
C ILE A 375 -17.97 -7.03 2.08
N ARG A 376 -16.69 -7.10 1.71
CA ARG A 376 -16.22 -7.44 0.36
C ARG A 376 -15.59 -8.82 0.36
N LYS A 377 -15.99 -9.67 -0.59
CA LYS A 377 -15.45 -11.03 -0.73
C LYS A 377 -14.15 -11.08 -1.53
N ARG A 378 -13.14 -11.80 -1.02
CA ARG A 378 -11.88 -12.00 -1.75
C ARG A 378 -12.02 -12.94 -2.93
N ILE A 379 -11.11 -12.78 -3.89
CA ILE A 379 -10.89 -13.79 -4.92
C ILE A 379 -10.38 -15.03 -4.20
N LYS A 380 -11.10 -16.13 -4.37
CA LYS A 380 -10.80 -17.41 -3.75
C LYS A 380 -9.50 -17.97 -4.31
N HIS A 381 -8.54 -18.27 -3.44
CA HIS A 381 -7.35 -19.02 -3.84
C HIS A 381 -7.64 -20.51 -3.71
N TYR A 382 -7.97 -21.17 -4.84
CA TYR A 382 -8.44 -22.56 -4.80
C TYR A 382 -7.40 -23.53 -4.25
N ALA A 383 -6.11 -23.22 -4.42
CA ALA A 383 -5.03 -24.06 -3.93
C ALA A 383 -4.88 -24.09 -2.40
N ASP A 384 -5.54 -23.18 -1.67
CA ASP A 384 -5.62 -23.20 -0.20
C ASP A 384 -6.73 -24.12 0.32
N MET A 385 -7.60 -24.64 -0.56
CA MET A 385 -8.69 -25.52 -0.17
C MET A 385 -8.19 -26.94 0.12
N PRO A 386 -8.88 -27.70 1.01
CA PRO A 386 -8.75 -29.15 1.06
C PRO A 386 -9.00 -29.78 -0.32
N LEU A 387 -8.16 -30.75 -0.70
CA LEU A 387 -8.22 -31.39 -2.02
C LEU A 387 -9.61 -31.94 -2.37
N THR A 388 -10.31 -32.52 -1.40
CA THR A 388 -11.68 -33.06 -1.61
C THR A 388 -12.69 -31.99 -1.98
N LEU A 389 -12.58 -30.78 -1.42
CA LEU A 389 -13.44 -29.65 -1.77
C LEU A 389 -13.00 -29.03 -3.10
N TRP A 390 -11.70 -28.95 -3.37
CA TRP A 390 -11.20 -28.48 -4.66
C TRP A 390 -11.65 -29.40 -5.81
N ASP A 391 -11.59 -30.71 -5.64
CA ASP A 391 -12.10 -31.68 -6.62
C ASP A 391 -13.59 -31.48 -6.94
N GLN A 392 -14.39 -31.07 -5.95
CA GLN A 392 -15.80 -30.73 -6.16
C GLN A 392 -15.95 -29.44 -6.97
N GLU A 393 -15.16 -28.40 -6.68
CA GLU A 393 -15.12 -27.16 -7.48
C GLU A 393 -14.70 -27.44 -8.93
N ILE A 394 -13.74 -28.34 -9.16
CA ILE A 394 -13.27 -28.72 -10.50
C ILE A 394 -14.37 -29.43 -11.29
N LYS A 395 -15.18 -30.27 -10.64
CA LYS A 395 -16.34 -30.92 -11.26
C LYS A 395 -17.42 -29.91 -11.66
N ASN A 396 -17.61 -28.85 -10.87
CA ASN A 396 -18.60 -27.81 -11.14
C ASN A 396 -18.12 -26.81 -12.20
N ASP A 397 -16.86 -26.38 -12.12
CA ASP A 397 -16.21 -25.46 -13.06
C ASP A 397 -14.76 -25.92 -13.29
N PRO A 398 -14.46 -26.58 -14.44
CA PRO A 398 -13.11 -27.07 -14.74
C PRO A 398 -12.02 -25.99 -14.76
N LEU A 399 -12.39 -24.70 -14.89
CA LEU A 399 -11.43 -23.60 -14.86
C LEU A 399 -10.82 -23.39 -13.46
N THR A 400 -11.49 -23.89 -12.41
CA THR A 400 -10.95 -23.92 -11.04
C THR A 400 -9.78 -24.89 -10.89
N GLY A 401 -9.61 -25.85 -11.80
CA GLY A 401 -8.47 -26.78 -11.84
C GLY A 401 -7.43 -26.41 -12.90
N LYS A 402 -7.72 -25.45 -13.77
CA LYS A 402 -6.85 -25.08 -14.87
C LYS A 402 -5.74 -24.14 -14.40
N MET A 403 -4.61 -24.73 -14.01
CA MET A 403 -3.45 -23.99 -13.49
C MET A 403 -2.78 -23.11 -14.54
N ILE A 404 -2.72 -21.80 -14.26
CA ILE A 404 -2.05 -20.81 -15.11
C ILE A 404 -0.68 -20.43 -14.53
N CYS A 405 -0.61 -20.14 -13.24
CA CYS A 405 0.64 -19.84 -12.54
C CYS A 405 0.98 -20.99 -11.57
N PHE A 406 1.98 -21.81 -11.91
CA PHE A 406 2.38 -22.93 -11.05
C PHE A 406 3.07 -22.48 -9.76
N CYS A 407 3.96 -21.47 -9.82
CA CYS A 407 4.75 -21.04 -8.67
C CYS A 407 3.92 -20.39 -7.54
N ASN A 408 2.76 -19.81 -7.88
CA ASN A 408 1.81 -19.25 -6.91
C ASN A 408 0.45 -19.98 -6.93
N LYS A 409 0.39 -21.13 -7.60
CA LYS A 409 -0.79 -21.97 -7.71
C LYS A 409 -2.09 -21.24 -8.14
N VAL A 410 -2.00 -20.31 -9.08
CA VAL A 410 -3.15 -19.52 -9.57
C VAL A 410 -3.80 -20.19 -10.78
N THR A 411 -5.12 -20.34 -10.71
CA THR A 411 -5.99 -20.96 -11.71
C THR A 411 -6.51 -19.94 -12.73
N GLU A 412 -7.06 -20.42 -13.86
CA GLU A 412 -7.72 -19.54 -14.83
C GLU A 412 -8.95 -18.87 -14.23
N LYS A 413 -9.70 -19.57 -13.36
CA LYS A 413 -10.89 -19.00 -12.70
C LYS A 413 -10.57 -17.75 -11.86
N GLU A 414 -9.45 -17.77 -11.13
CA GLU A 414 -8.98 -16.61 -10.35
C GLU A 414 -8.66 -15.40 -11.23
N ILE A 415 -8.05 -15.64 -12.40
CA ILE A 415 -7.74 -14.59 -13.38
C ILE A 415 -9.03 -14.01 -13.95
N LEU A 416 -10.01 -14.86 -14.30
CA LEU A 416 -11.31 -14.40 -14.80
C LEU A 416 -12.06 -13.56 -13.77
N GLU A 417 -12.03 -13.96 -12.49
CA GLU A 417 -12.64 -13.17 -11.41
C GLU A 417 -11.93 -11.82 -11.24
N ALA A 418 -10.61 -11.77 -11.38
CA ALA A 418 -9.88 -10.49 -11.36
C ALA A 418 -10.29 -9.58 -12.53
N ILE A 419 -10.45 -10.13 -13.74
CA ILE A 419 -10.91 -9.39 -14.93
C ILE A 419 -12.33 -8.85 -14.72
N LYS A 420 -13.23 -9.67 -14.18
CA LYS A 420 -14.60 -9.27 -13.83
C LYS A 420 -14.63 -8.09 -12.85
N ARG A 421 -13.63 -7.98 -11.98
CA ARG A 421 -13.45 -6.87 -11.02
C ARG A 421 -12.67 -5.69 -11.60
N GLY A 422 -12.51 -5.62 -12.91
CA GLY A 422 -11.92 -4.47 -13.62
C GLY A 422 -10.43 -4.60 -13.92
N ALA A 423 -9.78 -5.75 -13.67
CA ALA A 423 -8.39 -5.95 -14.04
C ALA A 423 -8.22 -6.00 -15.57
N SER A 424 -7.41 -5.10 -16.13
CA SER A 424 -7.23 -4.90 -17.59
C SER A 424 -5.79 -5.05 -18.09
N THR A 425 -4.82 -5.15 -17.18
CA THR A 425 -3.37 -5.25 -17.45
C THR A 425 -2.75 -6.47 -16.76
N ILE A 426 -1.54 -6.85 -17.17
CA ILE A 426 -0.83 -7.98 -16.56
C ILE A 426 -0.59 -7.73 -15.06
N ASP A 427 -0.14 -6.53 -14.68
CA ASP A 427 0.09 -6.16 -13.28
C ASP A 427 -1.23 -6.11 -12.48
N SER A 428 -2.36 -5.70 -13.09
CA SER A 428 -3.66 -5.73 -12.40
C SER A 428 -4.11 -7.15 -12.02
N ILE A 429 -3.79 -8.15 -12.84
CA ILE A 429 -3.97 -9.58 -12.51
C ILE A 429 -2.97 -10.00 -11.44
N LYS A 430 -1.70 -9.61 -11.61
CA LYS A 430 -0.59 -9.89 -10.70
C LYS A 430 -0.96 -9.50 -9.26
N PHE A 431 -1.44 -8.27 -9.06
CA PHE A 431 -1.77 -7.73 -7.73
C PHE A 431 -3.03 -8.32 -7.11
N ARG A 432 -4.03 -8.73 -7.90
CA ARG A 432 -5.27 -9.35 -7.39
C ARG A 432 -5.13 -10.84 -7.06
N THR A 433 -4.22 -11.54 -7.74
CA THR A 433 -4.14 -13.02 -7.68
C THR A 433 -2.80 -13.55 -7.17
N ARG A 434 -1.77 -12.70 -7.02
CA ARG A 434 -0.36 -13.08 -6.82
C ARG A 434 0.25 -13.91 -7.96
N ALA A 435 -0.41 -14.03 -9.10
CA ALA A 435 0.23 -14.62 -10.28
C ALA A 435 1.53 -13.87 -10.60
N MET A 436 2.59 -14.58 -10.99
CA MET A 436 3.91 -14.01 -11.29
C MET A 436 4.66 -13.39 -10.10
N PHE A 437 4.27 -13.67 -8.84
CA PHE A 437 5.03 -13.22 -7.66
C PHE A 437 6.22 -14.13 -7.31
N GLY A 438 6.23 -15.37 -7.79
CA GLY A 438 7.25 -16.37 -7.44
C GLY A 438 8.53 -16.19 -8.22
N SER A 439 9.54 -17.01 -7.95
CA SER A 439 10.89 -16.92 -8.53
C SER A 439 10.96 -16.76 -10.06
N CYS A 440 10.02 -17.34 -10.82
CA CYS A 440 10.00 -17.18 -12.28
C CYS A 440 9.61 -15.78 -12.77
N GLN A 441 9.08 -14.90 -11.91
CA GLN A 441 8.61 -13.54 -12.19
C GLN A 441 7.72 -13.41 -13.45
N GLY A 442 6.98 -14.46 -13.77
CA GLY A 442 6.08 -14.51 -14.92
C GLY A 442 6.66 -15.10 -16.20
N GLY A 443 7.89 -15.59 -16.19
CA GLY A 443 8.52 -16.24 -17.36
C GLY A 443 7.68 -17.35 -18.00
N PHE A 444 6.84 -18.04 -17.23
CA PHE A 444 5.96 -19.10 -17.74
C PHE A 444 4.49 -18.68 -17.90
N CYS A 445 3.93 -17.95 -16.94
CA CYS A 445 2.48 -17.70 -16.93
C CYS A 445 2.06 -16.39 -17.63
N MET A 446 2.98 -15.44 -17.83
CA MET A 446 2.64 -14.12 -18.38
C MET A 446 1.96 -14.22 -19.74
N HIS A 447 2.50 -15.00 -20.69
CA HIS A 447 1.90 -15.17 -22.01
C HIS A 447 0.50 -15.81 -21.96
N ARG A 448 0.24 -16.68 -20.98
CA ARG A 448 -1.09 -17.30 -20.78
C ARG A 448 -2.09 -16.29 -20.25
N ILE A 449 -1.67 -15.48 -19.26
CA ILE A 449 -2.45 -14.36 -18.72
C ILE A 449 -2.79 -13.37 -19.83
N MET A 450 -1.83 -13.03 -20.69
CA MET A 450 -2.07 -12.14 -21.85
C MET A 450 -3.12 -12.71 -22.81
N LYS A 451 -3.07 -14.01 -23.12
CA LYS A 451 -4.09 -14.66 -23.96
C LYS A 451 -5.47 -14.62 -23.33
N ILE A 452 -5.56 -14.81 -22.01
CA ILE A 452 -6.83 -14.72 -21.27
C ILE A 452 -7.34 -13.28 -21.31
N LEU A 453 -6.51 -12.28 -20.98
CA LEU A 453 -6.88 -10.87 -21.06
C LEU A 453 -7.35 -10.46 -22.47
N ALA A 454 -6.61 -10.85 -23.50
CA ALA A 454 -6.98 -10.56 -24.89
C ALA A 454 -8.35 -11.14 -25.25
N ARG A 455 -8.59 -12.40 -24.88
CA ARG A 455 -9.87 -13.10 -25.08
C ARG A 455 -11.02 -12.40 -24.34
N GLU A 456 -10.87 -12.14 -23.05
CA GLU A 456 -11.95 -11.60 -22.22
C GLU A 456 -12.23 -10.11 -22.49
N LEU A 457 -11.21 -9.33 -22.87
CA LEU A 457 -11.37 -7.91 -23.18
C LEU A 457 -11.71 -7.64 -24.65
N GLY A 458 -11.74 -8.68 -25.49
CA GLY A 458 -11.97 -8.54 -26.93
C GLY A 458 -10.89 -7.71 -27.65
N LYS A 459 -9.65 -7.79 -27.19
CA LYS A 459 -8.50 -7.03 -27.72
C LYS A 459 -7.51 -7.94 -28.43
N ASP A 460 -6.74 -7.40 -29.38
CA ASP A 460 -5.57 -8.12 -29.88
C ASP A 460 -4.55 -8.31 -28.75
N ILE A 461 -3.83 -9.43 -28.77
CA ILE A 461 -2.85 -9.73 -27.71
C ILE A 461 -1.72 -8.67 -27.63
N SER A 462 -1.42 -7.99 -28.75
CA SER A 462 -0.45 -6.89 -28.79
C SER A 462 -0.95 -5.61 -28.12
N GLU A 463 -2.24 -5.50 -27.83
CA GLU A 463 -2.84 -4.39 -27.09
C GLU A 463 -2.77 -4.58 -25.58
N ILE A 464 -2.46 -5.79 -25.09
CA ILE A 464 -2.30 -6.05 -23.66
C ILE A 464 -1.03 -5.37 -23.15
N ARG A 465 -1.19 -4.57 -22.09
CA ARG A 465 -0.12 -3.80 -21.45
C ARG A 465 0.35 -4.44 -20.15
N LEU A 466 1.60 -4.16 -19.78
CA LEU A 466 2.16 -4.67 -18.52
C LEU A 466 1.53 -3.98 -17.30
N ARG A 467 1.60 -2.64 -17.24
CA ARG A 467 1.24 -1.86 -16.05
C ARG A 467 0.67 -0.45 -16.31
N SER A 468 0.84 0.06 -17.52
CA SER A 468 0.40 1.39 -17.98
C SER A 468 0.31 1.40 -19.51
N GLU A 469 -0.34 2.40 -20.09
CA GLU A 469 -0.46 2.54 -21.55
C GLU A 469 0.90 2.48 -22.28
N LYS A 470 1.95 3.05 -21.67
CA LYS A 470 3.31 3.11 -22.22
C LYS A 470 4.09 1.79 -22.10
N SER A 471 3.56 0.79 -21.39
CA SER A 471 4.27 -0.46 -21.08
C SER A 471 3.88 -1.60 -22.05
N VAL A 472 4.35 -1.48 -23.28
CA VAL A 472 4.13 -2.47 -24.34
C VAL A 472 4.94 -3.74 -24.09
N VAL A 473 4.29 -4.91 -24.15
CA VAL A 473 4.95 -6.22 -23.98
C VAL A 473 5.26 -6.88 -25.33
N LEU A 474 4.35 -6.77 -26.30
CA LEU A 474 4.53 -7.27 -27.66
C LEU A 474 4.50 -6.07 -28.60
N ASN A 475 5.61 -5.81 -29.30
CA ASN A 475 5.79 -4.64 -30.17
C ASN A 475 5.52 -4.92 -31.65
N GLY A 476 5.04 -6.12 -31.99
CA GLY A 476 4.72 -6.51 -33.37
C GLY A 476 4.59 -8.02 -33.55
N LYS A 477 4.13 -8.43 -34.74
CA LYS A 477 4.13 -9.84 -35.15
C LYS A 477 5.53 -10.24 -35.59
N VAL A 478 6.08 -11.29 -34.99
CA VAL A 478 7.43 -11.79 -35.33
C VAL A 478 7.39 -12.81 -36.47
N ARG A 479 6.23 -13.45 -36.74
CA ARG A 479 5.95 -14.29 -37.92
C ARG A 479 4.48 -14.17 -38.32
N GLN A 480 4.21 -14.16 -39.63
CA GLN A 480 2.86 -14.14 -40.22
C GLN A 480 2.19 -15.51 -40.15
#